data_AF-A0A7S3MEL1-F1
#
_entry.id   AF-A0A7S3MEL1-F1
#
_cell.length_a   1.000
_cell.length_b   1.000
_cell.length_c   1.000
_cell.angle_alpha   90.00
_cell.angle_beta   90.00
_cell.angle_gamma   90.00
#
_symmetry.space_group_name_H-M   'P 1'
#
loop_
_entity.id
_entity.type
_entity.pdbx_description
1 polymer ?
#
loop_
_entity_poly.entity_id
_entity_poly.type
_entity_poly.pdbx_seq_one_letter_code
_entity_poly.pdbx_strand_id
1 'polypeptide(L)'
;GLDAQATSKLREQSATVQQQVYAEGHLSGRNPNAVLSGRIRRILEGGGPSQVGQEEDIIASFARENGLDEKAVQTLREAPMDVQYKVLEEGPVTGRNPNAVLLSRLRRVQAGGGRS
;
A
#
# COMPACT_ATOMS: atom_id res chain seq x y z
N GLY A 1 -13.79 -11.21 -8.11
CA GLY A 1 -14.32 -12.21 -7.17
C GLY A 1 -13.30 -13.32 -7.01
N LEU A 2 -13.27 -14.00 -5.86
CA LEU A 2 -12.38 -15.14 -5.64
C LEU A 2 -12.74 -16.29 -6.60
N ASP A 3 -11.74 -17.01 -7.11
CA ASP A 3 -11.96 -18.20 -7.92
C ASP A 3 -12.09 -19.47 -7.07
N ALA A 4 -12.54 -20.56 -7.70
CA ALA A 4 -12.73 -21.84 -7.03
C ALA A 4 -11.41 -22.44 -6.51
N GLN A 5 -10.29 -22.20 -7.21
CA GLN A 5 -8.99 -22.73 -6.81
C GLN A 5 -8.44 -22.05 -5.56
N ALA A 6 -8.56 -20.73 -5.49
CA ALA A 6 -8.20 -19.90 -4.35
C ALA A 6 -8.99 -20.33 -3.10
N THR A 7 -10.29 -20.58 -3.28
CA THR A 7 -11.18 -21.05 -2.21
C THR A 7 -10.82 -22.44 -1.72
N SER A 8 -10.52 -23.40 -2.63
CA SER A 8 -10.09 -24.74 -2.25
C SER A 8 -8.77 -24.72 -1.48
N LYS A 9 -7.79 -23.92 -1.94
CA LYS A 9 -6.49 -23.77 -1.25
C LYS A 9 -6.64 -23.28 0.18
N LEU A 10 -7.56 -22.35 0.45
CA LEU A 10 -7.84 -21.87 1.81
C LEU A 10 -8.45 -22.98 2.68
N ARG A 11 -9.41 -23.74 2.12
CA ARG A 11 -10.09 -24.84 2.85
C ARG A 11 -9.16 -26.00 3.18
N GLU A 12 -8.11 -26.21 2.38
CA GLU A 12 -7.07 -27.20 2.62
C GLU A 12 -6.10 -26.82 3.75
N GLN A 13 -6.08 -25.55 4.21
CA GLN A 13 -5.21 -25.12 5.31
C GLN A 13 -5.75 -25.50 6.69
N SER A 14 -4.87 -25.48 7.70
CA SER A 14 -5.26 -25.72 9.09
C SER A 14 -6.26 -24.67 9.61
N ALA A 15 -7.06 -25.05 10.63
CA ALA A 15 -8.05 -24.15 11.22
C ALA A 15 -7.44 -22.83 11.70
N THR A 16 -6.23 -22.85 12.27
CA THR A 16 -5.49 -21.65 12.69
C THR A 16 -5.20 -20.72 11.51
N VAL A 17 -4.75 -21.27 10.38
CA VAL A 17 -4.44 -20.49 9.18
C VAL A 17 -5.72 -19.88 8.62
N GLN A 18 -6.80 -20.67 8.52
CA GLN A 18 -8.10 -20.18 8.06
C GLN A 18 -8.61 -19.03 8.94
N GLN A 19 -8.59 -19.22 10.26
CA GLN A 19 -9.02 -18.20 11.23
C GLN A 19 -8.21 -16.91 11.09
N GLN A 20 -6.89 -17.00 10.90
CA GLN A 20 -6.05 -15.83 10.70
C GLN A 20 -6.35 -15.11 9.37
N VAL A 21 -6.58 -15.86 8.28
CA VAL A 21 -7.01 -15.26 7.00
C VAL A 21 -8.35 -14.53 7.13
N TYR A 22 -9.31 -15.11 7.86
CA TYR A 22 -10.60 -14.47 8.12
C TYR A 22 -10.48 -13.26 9.07
N ALA A 23 -9.57 -13.31 10.05
CA ALA A 23 -9.30 -12.21 10.97
C ALA A 23 -8.69 -10.98 10.27
N GLU A 24 -7.96 -11.17 9.16
CA GLU A 24 -7.42 -10.09 8.34
C GLU A 24 -8.51 -9.35 7.51
N GLY A 25 -9.77 -9.76 7.58
CA GLY A 25 -10.90 -9.02 7.01
C GLY A 25 -11.17 -9.28 5.53
N HIS A 26 -12.09 -8.48 4.97
CA HIS A 26 -12.73 -8.71 3.66
C HIS A 26 -11.74 -8.64 2.50
N LEU A 27 -11.64 -9.70 1.68
CA LEU A 27 -10.85 -9.74 0.45
C LEU A 27 -11.47 -8.86 -0.65
N SER A 28 -11.39 -7.54 -0.49
CA SER A 28 -11.85 -6.53 -1.45
C SER A 28 -10.66 -5.93 -2.20
N GLY A 29 -10.72 -5.90 -3.52
CA GLY A 29 -9.68 -5.34 -4.39
C GLY A 29 -9.73 -5.86 -5.82
N ARG A 30 -8.86 -5.30 -6.70
CA ARG A 30 -8.77 -5.67 -8.13
C ARG A 30 -8.36 -7.13 -8.38
N ASN A 31 -7.73 -7.81 -7.41
CA ASN A 31 -7.34 -9.22 -7.51
C ASN A 31 -7.37 -9.95 -6.15
N PRO A 32 -8.55 -10.43 -5.71
CA PRO A 32 -8.69 -11.09 -4.41
C PRO A 32 -7.94 -12.43 -4.31
N ASN A 33 -7.68 -13.12 -5.44
CA ASN A 33 -6.94 -14.38 -5.46
C ASN A 33 -5.46 -14.19 -5.09
N ALA A 34 -4.85 -13.11 -5.58
CA ALA A 34 -3.47 -12.74 -5.24
C ALA A 34 -3.34 -12.37 -3.76
N VAL A 35 -4.32 -11.63 -3.23
CA VAL A 35 -4.37 -11.26 -1.81
C VAL A 35 -4.49 -12.51 -0.94
N LEU A 36 -5.42 -13.41 -1.23
CA LEU A 36 -5.60 -14.66 -0.48
C LEU A 36 -4.34 -15.51 -0.49
N SER A 37 -3.70 -15.68 -1.65
CA SER A 37 -2.48 -16.49 -1.78
C SER A 37 -1.31 -15.88 -1.00
N GLY A 38 -1.20 -14.55 -0.99
CA GLY A 38 -0.20 -13.83 -0.19
C GLY A 38 -0.42 -14.01 1.32
N ARG A 39 -1.68 -13.94 1.78
CA ARG A 39 -2.04 -14.18 3.19
C ARG A 39 -1.68 -15.58 3.66
N ILE A 40 -2.12 -16.60 2.90
CA ILE A 40 -1.84 -18.01 3.22
C ILE A 40 -0.33 -18.24 3.31
N ARG A 41 0.44 -17.78 2.31
CA ARG A 41 1.89 -17.95 2.29
C ARG A 41 2.55 -17.34 3.53
N ARG A 42 2.18 -16.10 3.87
CA ARG A 42 2.74 -15.37 5.01
C ARG A 42 2.46 -16.08 6.34
N ILE A 43 1.23 -16.52 6.53
CA ILE A 43 0.81 -17.24 7.74
C ILE A 43 1.58 -18.56 7.87
N LEU A 44 1.77 -19.30 6.76
CA LEU A 44 2.57 -20.53 6.75
C LEU A 44 4.06 -20.28 7.04
N GLU A 45 4.59 -19.13 6.64
CA GLU A 45 5.97 -18.70 6.91
C GLU A 45 6.17 -18.17 8.36
N GLY A 46 5.14 -18.26 9.22
CA GLY A 46 5.19 -17.84 10.63
C GLY A 46 4.96 -16.34 10.84
N GLY A 47 4.61 -15.60 9.79
CA GLY A 47 4.13 -14.24 9.91
C GLY A 47 2.69 -14.25 10.42
N GLY A 48 2.49 -13.86 11.68
CA GLY A 48 1.14 -13.65 12.22
C GLY A 48 0.32 -12.64 11.42
N PRO A 49 -0.98 -12.47 11.72
CA PRO A 49 -1.87 -11.56 11.00
C PRO A 49 -1.25 -10.17 10.98
N SER A 50 -0.68 -9.80 9.84
CA SER A 50 0.06 -8.56 9.71
C SER A 50 -0.90 -7.51 9.20
N GLN A 51 -1.13 -6.47 9.99
CA GLN A 51 -1.97 -5.31 9.66
C GLN A 51 -1.53 -4.54 8.39
N VAL A 52 -0.49 -5.00 7.68
CA VAL A 52 0.05 -4.42 6.43
C VAL A 52 -0.67 -4.90 5.16
N GLY A 53 -1.89 -5.43 5.26
CA GLY A 53 -2.57 -6.00 4.11
C GLY A 53 -4.06 -5.71 4.08
N GLN A 54 -4.46 -4.43 3.99
CA GLN A 54 -5.68 -4.00 3.26
C GLN A 54 -6.02 -2.50 3.28
N GLU A 55 -5.03 -1.63 3.25
CA GLU A 55 -5.18 -0.37 2.52
C GLU A 55 -4.11 -0.43 1.44
N GLU A 56 -4.50 -0.32 0.16
CA GLU A 56 -3.53 0.00 -0.88
C GLU A 56 -2.88 1.29 -0.41
N ASP A 57 -1.68 1.16 0.14
CA ASP A 57 -0.92 2.27 0.65
C ASP A 57 -0.76 3.26 -0.51
N ILE A 58 -1.56 4.33 -0.46
CA ILE A 58 -1.72 5.27 -1.56
C ILE A 58 -0.36 5.85 -1.96
N ILE A 59 0.52 6.02 -0.98
CA ILE A 59 1.90 6.46 -1.16
C ILE A 59 2.72 5.39 -1.87
N ALA A 60 2.58 4.11 -1.50
CA ALA A 60 3.29 3.02 -2.18
C ALA A 60 2.82 2.85 -3.63
N SER A 61 1.51 2.97 -3.90
CA SER A 61 1.00 2.92 -5.28
C SER A 61 1.50 4.09 -6.09
N PHE A 62 1.39 5.31 -5.55
CA PHE A 62 1.90 6.53 -6.17
C PHE A 62 3.41 6.43 -6.42
N ALA A 63 4.17 5.86 -5.50
CA ALA A 63 5.60 5.65 -5.65
C ALA A 63 5.94 4.73 -6.81
N ARG A 64 5.28 3.58 -6.88
CA ARG A 64 5.48 2.61 -7.95
C ARG A 64 5.11 3.20 -9.32
N GLU A 65 4.00 3.92 -9.40
CA GLU A 65 3.54 4.55 -10.64
C GLU A 65 4.48 5.63 -11.17
N ASN A 66 5.17 6.32 -10.25
CA ASN A 66 6.08 7.43 -10.58
C ASN A 66 7.55 7.04 -10.54
N GLY A 67 7.88 5.77 -10.28
CA GLY A 67 9.27 5.29 -10.17
C GLY A 67 10.07 5.97 -9.04
N LEU A 68 9.41 6.24 -7.91
CA LEU A 68 10.04 6.87 -6.76
C LEU A 68 10.96 5.88 -6.01
N ASP A 69 12.07 6.39 -5.50
CA ASP A 69 12.97 5.64 -4.63
C ASP A 69 12.44 5.60 -3.19
N GLU A 70 12.97 4.65 -2.41
CA GLU A 70 12.57 4.44 -1.02
C GLU A 70 12.76 5.69 -0.15
N LYS A 71 13.80 6.50 -0.43
CA LYS A 71 14.08 7.72 0.32
C LYS A 71 13.01 8.79 0.08
N ALA A 72 12.59 8.98 -1.16
CA ALA A 72 11.54 9.92 -1.54
C ALA A 72 10.19 9.48 -0.96
N VAL A 73 9.90 8.18 -0.98
CA VAL A 73 8.73 7.58 -0.35
C VAL A 73 8.71 7.80 1.16
N GLN A 74 9.82 7.51 1.84
CA GLN A 74 9.95 7.72 3.27
C GLN A 74 9.73 9.20 3.64
N THR A 75 10.32 10.12 2.86
CA THR A 75 10.13 11.56 3.06
C THR A 75 8.66 11.98 2.93
N LEU A 76 7.94 11.43 1.95
CA LEU A 76 6.50 11.69 1.78
C LEU A 76 5.71 11.15 2.98
N ARG A 77 6.04 9.95 3.47
CA ARG A 77 5.37 9.33 4.64
C ARG A 77 5.60 10.09 5.94
N GLU A 78 6.78 10.67 6.11
CA GLU A 78 7.11 11.47 7.29
C GLU A 78 6.46 12.86 7.28
N ALA A 79 5.95 13.31 6.13
CA ALA A 79 5.26 14.57 6.03
C ALA A 79 3.90 14.54 6.75
N PRO A 80 3.38 15.69 7.20
CA PRO A 80 2.01 15.80 7.72
C PRO A 80 0.96 15.27 6.74
N MET A 81 -0.15 14.73 7.24
CA MET A 81 -1.18 14.12 6.39
C MET A 81 -1.74 15.08 5.34
N ASP A 82 -1.99 16.35 5.69
CA ASP A 82 -2.48 17.38 4.76
C ASP A 82 -1.48 17.65 3.63
N VAL A 83 -0.18 17.60 3.94
CA VAL A 83 0.90 17.72 2.95
C VAL A 83 0.92 16.50 2.02
N GLN A 84 0.81 15.29 2.58
CA GLN A 84 0.74 14.05 1.80
C GLN A 84 -0.41 14.11 0.79
N TYR A 85 -1.62 14.45 1.26
CA TYR A 85 -2.80 14.55 0.40
C TYR A 85 -2.62 15.57 -0.71
N LYS A 86 -2.16 16.78 -0.40
CA LYS A 86 -1.91 17.81 -1.43
C LYS A 86 -0.91 17.36 -2.48
N VAL A 87 0.17 16.68 -2.08
CA VAL A 87 1.17 16.16 -3.04
C VAL A 87 0.58 15.06 -3.93
N LEU A 88 -0.26 14.19 -3.38
CA LEU A 88 -0.96 13.15 -4.14
C LEU A 88 -2.02 13.74 -5.09
N GLU A 89 -2.75 14.77 -4.65
CA GLU A 89 -3.74 15.50 -5.45
C GLU A 89 -3.13 16.25 -6.65
N GLU A 90 -1.88 16.71 -6.56
CA GLU A 90 -1.15 17.26 -7.70
C GLU A 90 -0.95 16.25 -8.85
N GLY A 91 -1.21 14.95 -8.58
CA GLY A 91 -1.18 13.90 -9.58
C GLY A 91 0.23 13.43 -9.93
N PRO A 92 0.40 12.72 -11.06
CA PRO A 92 1.66 12.08 -11.42
C PRO A 92 2.86 13.03 -11.44
N VAL A 93 4.01 12.49 -11.03
CA VAL A 93 5.31 13.16 -11.01
C VAL A 93 5.99 12.94 -12.35
N THR A 94 5.92 13.94 -13.22
CA THR A 94 6.55 13.89 -14.55
C THR A 94 7.85 14.68 -14.56
N GLY A 95 8.88 14.15 -15.24
CA GLY A 95 10.16 14.85 -15.42
C GLY A 95 11.36 13.92 -15.53
N ARG A 96 12.54 14.51 -15.73
CA ARG A 96 13.82 13.79 -15.90
C ARG A 96 14.29 13.07 -14.62
N ASN A 97 13.84 13.54 -13.45
CA ASN A 97 14.14 12.92 -12.16
C ASN A 97 12.90 13.03 -11.24
N PRO A 98 12.03 12.00 -11.21
CA PRO A 98 10.81 12.00 -10.41
C PRO A 98 11.06 12.27 -8.92
N ASN A 99 12.12 11.71 -8.34
CA ASN A 99 12.45 11.92 -6.92
C ASN A 99 12.72 13.40 -6.61
N ALA A 100 13.49 14.08 -7.46
CA ALA A 100 13.78 15.51 -7.26
C ALA A 100 12.52 16.39 -7.42
N VAL A 101 11.63 16.02 -8.35
CA VAL A 101 10.36 16.73 -8.56
C VAL A 101 9.45 16.54 -7.35
N LEU A 102 9.31 15.31 -6.82
CA LEU A 102 8.53 15.04 -5.61
C LEU A 102 9.02 15.86 -4.43
N LEU A 103 10.33 15.83 -4.15
CA LEU A 103 10.91 16.57 -3.02
C LEU A 103 10.69 18.08 -3.16
N SER A 104 10.70 18.60 -4.40
CA SER A 104 10.41 20.00 -4.69
C SER A 104 8.93 20.34 -4.45
N ARG A 105 8.00 19.44 -4.82
CA ARG A 105 6.56 19.58 -4.50
C ARG A 105 6.35 19.57 -2.99
N LEU A 106 6.92 18.60 -2.29
CA LEU A 106 6.80 18.46 -0.84
C LEU A 106 7.22 19.74 -0.09
N ARG A 107 8.40 20.29 -0.43
CA ARG A 107 8.89 21.54 0.15
C ARG A 107 7.95 22.72 -0.13
N ARG A 108 7.40 22.82 -1.34
CA ARG A 108 6.48 23.88 -1.73
C ARG A 108 5.18 23.82 -0.94
N VAL A 109 4.61 22.62 -0.81
CA VAL A 109 3.38 22.38 -0.06
C VAL A 109 3.59 22.66 1.44
N GLN A 110 4.72 22.21 2.01
CA GLN A 110 5.09 22.49 3.40
C GLN A 110 5.27 23.99 3.66
N ALA A 111 5.97 24.72 2.78
CA ALA A 111 6.18 26.16 2.92
C ALA A 111 4.90 26.98 2.68
N GLY A 112 3.99 26.49 1.84
CA GLY A 112 2.70 27.12 1.53
C GLY A 112 1.59 26.85 2.55
N GLY A 113 1.75 25.85 3.43
CA GLY A 113 0.78 25.50 4.48
C GLY A 113 0.72 26.47 5.67
N GLY A 114 1.63 27.45 5.73
CA GLY A 114 1.71 28.45 6.81
C GLY A 114 0.93 29.75 6.57
N ARG A 115 -0.04 29.78 5.65
CA ARG A 115 -0.89 30.96 5.42
C ARG A 115 -2.37 30.57 5.40
N SER A 116 -2.97 30.49 6.57
CA SER A 116 -4.40 30.65 6.81
C SER A 116 -4.57 31.37 8.14
#